data_AF-A0A506U5M2-F1
#
_entry.id   AF-A0A506U5M2-F1
#
_cell.length_a   1.000
_cell.length_b   1.000
_cell.length_c   1.000
_cell.angle_alpha   90.00
_cell.angle_beta   90.00
_cell.angle_gamma   90.00
#
_symmetry.space_group_name_H-M   'P 1'
#
loop_
_entity.id
_entity.type
_entity.pdbx_description
1 polymer ?
#
loop_
_entity_poly.entity_id
_entity_poly.type
_entity_poly.pdbx_seq_one_letter_code
_entity_poly.pdbx_strand_id
1 'polypeptide(L)'
;MTNLNVNDASGVQRPIAAETNDDGSLSPRHGLSDTATALQTAIKVASEATRAAAEAINAATAAIRAASETTAAATDAMAPAAKHASVMPSDTTVLTGVVALHIGMGGAVVVEMDGVTASYLVQGNTVLPVKAQKVLATGTTAAEIVALIK
;
A
#
# COMPACT_ATOMS: atom_id res chain seq x y z
N MET A 1 44.93 -7.96 33.23
CA MET A 1 45.17 -6.61 32.67
C MET A 1 46.53 -6.17 33.17
N THR A 2 47.47 -5.90 32.26
CA THR A 2 48.78 -5.38 32.65
C THR A 2 48.62 -3.88 32.93
N ASN A 3 49.05 -3.44 34.10
CA ASN A 3 48.90 -2.04 34.50
C ASN A 3 50.27 -1.36 34.50
N LEU A 4 50.34 -0.15 33.98
CA LEU A 4 51.50 0.74 34.11
C LEU A 4 51.18 1.78 35.18
N ASN A 5 52.05 1.97 36.15
CA ASN A 5 51.86 3.02 37.15
C ASN A 5 52.43 4.33 36.61
N VAL A 6 51.58 5.36 36.55
CA VAL A 6 51.97 6.72 36.15
C VAL A 6 51.69 7.70 37.29
N ASN A 7 52.55 8.70 37.47
CA ASN A 7 52.31 9.75 38.45
C ASN A 7 51.19 10.67 37.97
N ASP A 8 50.20 10.93 38.81
CA ASP A 8 49.22 11.98 38.57
C ASP A 8 49.81 13.39 38.81
N ALA A 9 49.02 14.43 38.57
CA ALA A 9 49.44 15.81 38.78
C ALA A 9 49.79 16.15 40.24
N SER A 10 49.41 15.29 41.20
CA SER A 10 49.77 15.40 42.61
C SER A 10 50.98 14.54 43.00
N GLY A 11 51.61 13.85 42.04
CA GLY A 11 52.77 12.98 42.27
C GLY A 11 52.41 11.59 42.80
N VAL A 12 51.13 11.21 42.85
CA VAL A 12 50.67 9.90 43.31
C VAL A 12 50.66 8.93 42.14
N GLN A 13 51.27 7.75 42.31
CA GLN A 13 51.21 6.69 41.30
C GLN A 13 49.80 6.11 41.20
N ARG A 14 49.24 6.14 39.98
CA ARG A 14 47.97 5.50 39.63
C ARG A 14 48.17 4.49 38.51
N PRO A 15 47.52 3.32 38.60
CA PRO A 15 47.57 2.34 37.52
C PRO A 15 46.75 2.84 36.33
N ILE A 16 47.31 2.74 35.14
CA ILE A 16 46.63 2.90 33.85
C ILE A 16 46.71 1.58 33.07
N ALA A 17 45.75 1.36 32.17
CA ALA A 17 45.77 0.20 31.30
C ALA A 17 46.97 0.26 30.35
N ALA A 18 47.74 -0.83 30.29
CA ALA A 18 48.91 -0.95 29.45
C ALA A 18 48.86 -2.22 28.58
N GLU A 19 49.57 -2.21 27.47
CA GLU A 19 49.85 -3.37 26.62
C GLU A 19 51.32 -3.76 26.73
N THR A 20 51.58 -5.06 26.60
CA THR A 20 52.94 -5.61 26.63
C THR A 20 53.43 -5.70 25.19
N ASN A 21 54.52 -4.99 24.89
CA ASN A 21 55.20 -5.03 23.60
C ASN A 21 55.94 -6.36 23.44
N ASP A 22 56.35 -6.70 22.21
CA ASP A 22 57.07 -7.95 21.91
C ASP A 22 58.41 -8.08 22.65
N ASP A 23 59.02 -6.95 23.04
CA ASP A 23 60.24 -6.88 23.86
C ASP A 23 59.98 -6.98 25.38
N GLY A 24 58.73 -7.14 25.80
CA GLY A 24 58.30 -7.21 27.19
C GLY A 24 58.10 -5.87 27.90
N SER A 25 58.37 -4.73 27.23
CA SER A 25 58.10 -3.41 27.79
C SER A 25 56.60 -3.09 27.82
N LEU A 26 56.18 -2.16 28.69
CA LEU A 26 54.77 -1.76 28.84
C LEU A 26 54.54 -0.36 28.28
N SER A 27 53.54 -0.24 27.40
CA SER A 27 53.08 1.04 26.85
C SER A 27 51.66 1.34 27.32
N PRO A 28 51.27 2.60 27.56
CA PRO A 28 49.86 2.96 27.71
C PRO A 28 49.05 2.47 26.51
N ARG A 29 47.89 1.82 26.74
CA ARG A 29 47.03 1.43 25.63
C ARG A 29 46.44 2.68 24.98
N HIS A 30 46.65 2.83 23.68
CA HIS A 30 46.02 3.89 22.89
C HIS A 30 44.72 3.37 22.27
N GLY A 31 43.56 3.83 22.75
CA GLY A 31 42.25 3.46 22.22
C GLY A 31 41.20 3.14 23.28
N LEU A 32 40.05 2.62 22.83
CA LEU A 32 39.03 2.09 23.73
C LEU A 32 39.53 0.80 24.39
N SER A 33 39.13 0.56 25.63
CA SER A 33 39.38 -0.74 26.27
C SER A 33 38.69 -1.87 25.48
N ASP A 34 39.15 -3.11 25.62
CA ASP A 34 38.55 -4.26 24.92
C ASP A 34 37.04 -4.36 25.19
N THR A 35 36.62 -4.06 26.42
CA THR A 35 35.21 -3.99 26.82
C THR A 35 34.45 -2.88 26.09
N ALA A 36 35.04 -1.69 25.95
CA ALA A 36 34.41 -0.58 25.23
C ALA A 36 34.34 -0.82 23.72
N THR A 37 35.35 -1.45 23.13
CA THR A 37 35.35 -1.88 21.72
C THR A 37 34.30 -2.96 21.45
N ALA A 38 34.16 -3.93 22.36
CA ALA A 38 33.11 -4.94 22.29
C ALA A 38 31.72 -4.31 22.37
N LEU A 39 31.52 -3.34 23.28
CA LEU A 39 30.27 -2.61 23.39
C LEU A 39 29.96 -1.79 22.14
N GLN A 40 30.94 -1.08 21.58
CA GLN A 40 30.74 -0.31 20.34
C GLN A 40 30.33 -1.22 19.16
N THR A 41 30.97 -2.39 19.05
CA THR A 41 30.61 -3.40 18.05
C THR A 41 29.19 -3.91 18.26
N ALA A 42 28.82 -4.23 19.50
CA ALA A 42 27.47 -4.69 19.84
C ALA A 42 26.40 -3.63 19.53
N ILE A 43 26.67 -2.36 19.81
CA ILE A 43 25.78 -1.23 19.49
C ILE A 43 25.61 -1.11 17.98
N LYS A 44 26.69 -1.22 17.21
CA LYS A 44 26.62 -1.14 15.75
C LYS A 44 25.74 -2.25 15.18
N VAL A 45 25.97 -3.50 15.60
CA VAL A 45 25.15 -4.65 15.20
C VAL A 45 23.69 -4.46 15.59
N ALA A 46 23.42 -3.99 16.82
CA ALA A 46 22.06 -3.71 17.27
C ALA A 46 21.40 -2.61 16.41
N SER A 47 22.13 -1.54 16.07
CA SER A 47 21.62 -0.43 15.25
C SER A 47 21.27 -0.90 13.84
N GLU A 48 22.11 -1.74 13.23
CA GLU A 48 21.86 -2.30 11.90
C GLU A 48 20.65 -3.23 11.91
N ALA A 49 20.52 -4.08 12.94
CA ALA A 49 19.34 -4.93 13.14
C ALA A 49 18.07 -4.10 13.31
N THR A 50 18.10 -3.01 14.09
CA THR A 50 16.94 -2.13 14.25
C THR A 50 16.56 -1.40 12.96
N ARG A 51 17.54 -1.00 12.14
CA ARG A 51 17.28 -0.39 10.83
C ARG A 51 16.63 -1.39 9.87
N ALA A 52 17.14 -2.62 9.80
CA ALA A 52 16.56 -3.67 8.98
C ALA A 52 15.11 -3.98 9.42
N ALA A 53 14.85 -4.02 10.74
CA ALA A 53 13.51 -4.19 11.27
C ALA A 53 12.58 -3.02 10.89
N ALA A 54 13.05 -1.77 10.95
CA ALA A 54 12.26 -0.60 10.54
C ALA A 54 11.92 -0.62 9.04
N GLU A 55 12.87 -1.02 8.18
CA GLU A 55 12.64 -1.20 6.75
C GLU A 55 11.60 -2.29 6.48
N ALA A 56 11.67 -3.42 7.19
CA ALA A 56 10.67 -4.49 7.09
C ALA A 56 9.27 -4.03 7.55
N ILE A 57 9.17 -3.24 8.62
CA ILE A 57 7.90 -2.67 9.10
C ILE A 57 7.31 -1.69 8.07
N ASN A 58 8.14 -0.83 7.46
CA ASN A 58 7.69 0.10 6.45
C ASN A 58 7.19 -0.62 5.18
N ALA A 59 7.90 -1.66 4.75
CA ALA A 59 7.48 -2.51 3.64
C ALA A 59 6.15 -3.21 3.95
N ALA A 60 6.01 -3.78 5.16
CA ALA A 60 4.77 -4.41 5.60
C ALA A 60 3.60 -3.40 5.65
N THR A 61 3.85 -2.18 6.12
CA THR A 61 2.83 -1.11 6.16
C THR A 61 2.36 -0.73 4.77
N ALA A 62 3.28 -0.63 3.80
CA ALA A 62 2.93 -0.36 2.41
C ALA A 62 2.08 -1.51 1.80
N ALA A 63 2.45 -2.75 2.08
CA ALA A 63 1.69 -3.92 1.63
C ALA A 63 0.28 -3.96 2.24
N ILE A 64 0.14 -3.67 3.54
CA ILE A 64 -1.17 -3.61 4.22
C ILE A 64 -2.04 -2.51 3.60
N ARG A 65 -1.47 -1.33 3.31
CA ARG A 65 -2.22 -0.24 2.67
C ARG A 65 -2.74 -0.66 1.29
N ALA A 66 -1.89 -1.24 0.45
CA ALA A 66 -2.29 -1.73 -0.87
C ALA A 66 -3.39 -2.81 -0.78
N ALA A 67 -3.29 -3.72 0.19
CA ALA A 67 -4.32 -4.73 0.45
C ALA A 67 -5.65 -4.10 0.90
N SER A 68 -5.60 -3.06 1.74
CA SER A 68 -6.79 -2.34 2.19
C SER A 68 -7.51 -1.61 1.06
N GLU A 69 -6.76 -0.97 0.15
CA GLU A 69 -7.29 -0.28 -1.03
C GLU A 69 -7.95 -1.28 -1.99
N THR A 70 -7.31 -2.42 -2.22
CA THR A 70 -7.86 -3.50 -3.05
C THR A 70 -9.16 -4.05 -2.47
N THR A 71 -9.21 -4.25 -1.15
CA THR A 71 -10.41 -4.76 -0.47
C THR A 71 -11.54 -3.74 -0.51
N ALA A 72 -11.23 -2.45 -0.28
CA ALA A 72 -12.21 -1.37 -0.37
C ALA A 72 -12.82 -1.29 -1.77
N ALA A 73 -12.00 -1.32 -2.82
CA ALA A 73 -12.46 -1.32 -4.21
C ALA A 73 -13.35 -2.54 -4.54
N ALA A 74 -13.01 -3.73 -4.02
CA ALA A 74 -13.82 -4.93 -4.22
C ALA A 74 -15.19 -4.81 -3.53
N THR A 75 -15.22 -4.33 -2.28
CA THR A 75 -16.50 -4.12 -1.56
C THR A 75 -17.37 -3.06 -2.22
N ASP A 76 -16.73 -2.01 -2.76
CA ASP A 76 -17.42 -0.97 -3.51
C ASP A 76 -18.02 -1.55 -4.80
N ALA A 77 -17.28 -2.36 -5.56
CA ALA A 77 -17.82 -3.02 -6.75
C ALA A 77 -19.04 -3.92 -6.47
N MET A 78 -19.19 -4.46 -5.25
CA MET A 78 -20.30 -5.34 -4.87
C MET A 78 -21.47 -4.61 -4.21
N ALA A 79 -21.32 -3.36 -3.77
CA ALA A 79 -22.38 -2.69 -3.04
C ALA A 79 -23.59 -2.37 -3.96
N PRO A 80 -24.82 -2.51 -3.46
CA PRO A 80 -26.04 -2.22 -4.23
C PRO A 80 -26.08 -0.80 -4.79
N ALA A 81 -26.92 -0.59 -5.81
CA ALA A 81 -27.22 0.75 -6.30
C ALA A 81 -27.90 1.59 -5.21
N ALA A 82 -27.42 2.82 -5.01
CA ALA A 82 -27.96 3.76 -4.04
C ALA A 82 -28.98 4.72 -4.65
N LYS A 83 -28.95 4.88 -5.97
CA LYS A 83 -29.79 5.82 -6.73
C LYS A 83 -30.31 5.16 -8.00
N HIS A 84 -31.34 5.76 -8.57
CA HIS A 84 -31.85 5.36 -9.88
C HIS A 84 -32.26 6.59 -10.68
N ALA A 85 -32.18 6.49 -11.99
CA ALA A 85 -32.61 7.55 -12.91
C ALA A 85 -33.24 6.95 -14.16
N SER A 86 -34.34 7.53 -14.63
CA SER A 86 -34.91 7.18 -15.93
C SER A 86 -33.91 7.51 -17.04
N VAL A 87 -33.75 6.60 -17.99
CA VAL A 87 -32.87 6.78 -19.15
C VAL A 87 -33.72 6.92 -20.40
N MET A 88 -33.57 8.06 -21.07
CA MET A 88 -34.00 8.21 -22.44
C MET A 88 -32.83 7.82 -23.36
N PRO A 89 -33.00 6.84 -24.26
CA PRO A 89 -31.96 6.48 -25.22
C PRO A 89 -31.47 7.70 -26.01
N SER A 90 -30.16 7.85 -26.13
CA SER A 90 -29.50 8.98 -26.76
C SER A 90 -28.08 8.61 -27.17
N ASP A 91 -27.71 8.94 -28.41
CA ASP A 91 -26.37 8.67 -28.93
C ASP A 91 -25.31 9.65 -28.41
N THR A 92 -25.72 10.66 -27.63
CA THR A 92 -24.84 11.72 -27.10
C THR A 92 -24.84 11.83 -25.58
N THR A 93 -25.89 11.35 -24.91
CA THR A 93 -26.00 11.45 -23.45
C THR A 93 -25.10 10.44 -22.76
N VAL A 94 -24.17 10.92 -21.93
CA VAL A 94 -23.28 10.07 -21.13
C VAL A 94 -23.90 9.84 -19.75
N LEU A 95 -24.00 8.57 -19.39
CA LEU A 95 -24.40 8.11 -18.07
C LEU A 95 -23.16 7.92 -17.20
N THR A 96 -23.25 8.32 -15.93
CA THR A 96 -22.13 8.21 -14.97
C THR A 96 -22.56 7.38 -13.76
N GLY A 97 -21.65 6.56 -13.25
CA GLY A 97 -21.89 5.75 -12.05
C GLY A 97 -22.90 4.60 -12.23
N VAL A 98 -23.26 4.24 -13.46
CA VAL A 98 -24.20 3.15 -13.74
C VAL A 98 -23.56 1.80 -13.44
N VAL A 99 -24.24 0.99 -12.63
CA VAL A 99 -23.83 -0.38 -12.30
C VAL A 99 -24.69 -1.44 -12.97
N ALA A 100 -25.92 -1.08 -13.35
CA ALA A 100 -26.84 -1.94 -14.07
C ALA A 100 -27.97 -1.12 -14.72
N LEU A 101 -28.69 -1.73 -15.66
CA LEU A 101 -29.91 -1.19 -16.23
C LEU A 101 -31.10 -2.07 -15.83
N HIS A 102 -32.18 -1.49 -15.35
CA HIS A 102 -33.47 -2.14 -15.28
C HIS A 102 -34.27 -1.83 -16.54
N ILE A 103 -34.87 -2.85 -17.13
CA ILE A 103 -35.64 -2.76 -18.36
C ILE A 103 -37.09 -3.06 -18.02
N GLY A 104 -37.96 -2.06 -18.00
CA GLY A 104 -39.40 -2.28 -17.74
C GLY A 104 -40.06 -3.02 -18.90
N MET A 105 -39.89 -2.51 -20.13
CA MET A 105 -40.40 -3.15 -21.34
C MET A 105 -39.27 -3.74 -22.19
N GLY A 106 -39.39 -5.04 -22.48
CA GLY A 106 -38.39 -5.80 -23.24
C GLY A 106 -38.23 -5.31 -24.69
N GLY A 107 -37.11 -5.68 -25.30
CA GLY A 107 -36.72 -5.24 -26.64
C GLY A 107 -35.21 -5.35 -26.85
N ALA A 108 -34.71 -4.72 -27.90
CA ALA A 108 -33.28 -4.53 -28.08
C ALA A 108 -32.81 -3.34 -27.22
N VAL A 109 -31.68 -3.50 -26.53
CA VAL A 109 -30.97 -2.44 -25.82
C VAL A 109 -29.56 -2.38 -26.38
N VAL A 110 -29.22 -1.25 -26.99
CA VAL A 110 -27.88 -1.01 -27.52
C VAL A 110 -27.15 -0.08 -26.55
N VAL A 111 -26.00 -0.52 -26.04
CA VAL A 111 -25.21 0.23 -25.07
C VAL A 111 -23.78 0.39 -25.54
N GLU A 112 -23.18 1.52 -25.17
CA GLU A 112 -21.74 1.73 -25.26
C GLU A 112 -21.12 1.50 -23.88
N MET A 113 -20.07 0.68 -23.82
CA MET A 113 -19.29 0.39 -22.63
C MET A 113 -17.82 0.39 -23.00
N ASP A 114 -17.04 1.26 -22.37
CA ASP A 114 -15.59 1.39 -22.63
C ASP A 114 -15.27 1.61 -24.13
N GLY A 115 -16.09 2.44 -24.80
CA GLY A 115 -15.99 2.71 -26.24
C GLY A 115 -16.44 1.59 -27.17
N VAL A 116 -16.88 0.44 -26.63
CA VAL A 116 -17.41 -0.69 -27.41
C VAL A 116 -18.93 -0.69 -27.36
N THR A 117 -19.56 -0.80 -28.53
CA THR A 117 -21.02 -0.93 -28.63
C THR A 117 -21.44 -2.40 -28.63
N ALA A 118 -22.43 -2.74 -27.82
CA ALA A 118 -23.04 -4.07 -27.76
C ALA A 118 -24.57 -3.97 -27.80
N SER A 119 -25.23 -4.94 -28.44
CA SER A 119 -26.69 -5.04 -28.51
C SER A 119 -27.17 -6.26 -27.72
N TYR A 120 -28.15 -6.05 -26.86
CA TYR A 120 -28.75 -7.08 -26.01
C TYR A 120 -30.23 -7.21 -26.34
N LEU A 121 -30.69 -8.42 -26.61
CA LEU A 121 -32.11 -8.72 -26.63
C LEU A 121 -32.55 -9.09 -25.21
N VAL A 122 -33.36 -8.23 -24.60
CA VAL A 122 -33.73 -8.32 -23.18
C VAL A 122 -35.23 -8.50 -23.02
N GLN A 123 -35.61 -9.30 -22.02
CA GLN A 123 -37.01 -9.41 -21.60
C GLN A 123 -37.40 -8.22 -20.72
N GLY A 124 -38.71 -7.95 -20.64
CA GLY A 124 -39.23 -6.96 -19.69
C GLY A 124 -38.98 -7.38 -18.24
N ASN A 125 -39.00 -6.42 -17.33
CA ASN A 125 -38.67 -6.57 -15.91
C ASN A 125 -37.31 -7.23 -15.62
N THR A 126 -36.34 -7.10 -16.52
CA THR A 126 -35.00 -7.69 -16.37
C THR A 126 -34.01 -6.66 -15.86
N VAL A 127 -33.10 -7.08 -14.97
CA VAL A 127 -31.91 -6.30 -14.61
C VAL A 127 -30.74 -6.79 -15.43
N LEU A 128 -30.22 -5.91 -16.27
CA LEU A 128 -29.04 -6.15 -17.09
C LEU A 128 -27.80 -5.61 -16.35
N PRO A 129 -26.91 -6.48 -15.84
CA PRO A 129 -25.74 -6.07 -15.04
C PRO A 129 -24.60 -5.55 -15.91
N VAL A 130 -24.84 -4.40 -16.54
CA VAL A 130 -23.90 -3.72 -17.45
C VAL A 130 -23.59 -2.32 -16.97
N LYS A 131 -22.29 -1.94 -17.02
CA LYS A 131 -21.82 -0.58 -16.72
C LYS A 131 -21.95 0.33 -17.95
N ALA A 132 -23.18 0.49 -18.43
CA ALA A 132 -23.46 1.27 -19.64
C ALA A 132 -23.02 2.74 -19.46
N GLN A 133 -22.16 3.22 -20.37
CA GLN A 133 -21.77 4.63 -20.46
C GLN A 133 -22.77 5.41 -21.31
N LYS A 134 -23.40 4.77 -22.29
CA LYS A 134 -24.51 5.32 -23.08
C LYS A 134 -25.51 4.21 -23.36
N VAL A 135 -26.79 4.59 -23.46
CA VAL A 135 -27.82 3.76 -24.10
C VAL A 135 -28.13 4.45 -25.42
N LEU A 136 -27.74 3.83 -26.53
CA LEU A 136 -27.88 4.43 -27.85
C LEU A 136 -29.37 4.47 -28.24
N ALA A 137 -29.81 5.59 -28.81
CA ALA A 137 -31.14 5.69 -29.42
C ALA A 137 -31.22 4.80 -30.66
N THR A 138 -30.12 4.71 -31.41
CA THR A 138 -30.04 3.85 -32.57
C THR A 138 -30.08 2.38 -32.16
N GLY A 139 -31.11 1.66 -32.63
CA GLY A 139 -31.26 0.21 -32.42
C GLY A 139 -31.86 -0.20 -31.07
N THR A 140 -32.11 0.74 -30.16
CA THR A 140 -32.83 0.44 -28.91
C THR A 140 -34.34 0.48 -29.14
N THR A 141 -35.00 -0.64 -28.85
CA THR A 141 -36.47 -0.77 -28.92
C THR A 141 -37.11 -1.06 -27.56
N ALA A 142 -36.30 -1.40 -26.55
CA ALA A 142 -36.76 -1.50 -25.18
C ALA A 142 -37.19 -0.11 -24.64
N ALA A 143 -38.13 -0.12 -23.70
CA ALA A 143 -38.65 1.10 -23.06
C ALA A 143 -38.64 0.96 -21.53
N GLU A 144 -38.96 2.06 -20.84
CA GLU A 144 -38.93 2.13 -19.36
C GLU A 144 -37.56 1.72 -18.80
N ILE A 145 -36.49 2.23 -19.41
CA ILE A 145 -35.12 1.95 -19.02
C ILE A 145 -34.76 2.81 -17.81
N VAL A 146 -34.27 2.18 -16.75
CA VAL A 146 -33.83 2.84 -15.53
C VAL A 146 -32.38 2.48 -15.26
N ALA A 147 -31.51 3.48 -15.15
CA ALA A 147 -30.14 3.29 -14.70
C ALA A 147 -30.12 3.09 -13.19
N LEU A 148 -29.47 2.02 -12.73
CA LEU A 148 -29.14 1.78 -11.35
C LEU A 148 -27.74 2.36 -11.09
N ILE A 149 -27.65 3.34 -10.20
CA ILE A 149 -26.49 4.21 -10.01
C ILE A 149 -25.93 4.02 -8.60
N LYS A 150 -24.61 4.00 -8.50
CA LYS A 150 -23.89 3.94 -7.24
C LYS A 150 -23.70 5.32 -6.62
#